data_AF-A0A2T3ARH6-F1
#
_entry.id   AF-A0A2T3ARH6-F1
#
_cell.length_a   1.000
_cell.length_b   1.000
_cell.length_c   1.000
_cell.angle_alpha   90.00
_cell.angle_beta   90.00
_cell.angle_gamma   90.00
#
_symmetry.space_group_name_H-M   'P 1'
#
loop_
_entity.id
_entity.type
_entity.pdbx_description
1 polymer ?
#
loop_
_entity_poly.entity_id
_entity_poly.type
_entity_poly.pdbx_seq_one_letter_code
_entity_poly.pdbx_strand_id
1 'polypeptide(L)'
;MSSSTLFNTAGAIFLLIPIGHIQMYFDVLSPGLQTLSDSPAAYASKVSWNQANGYFLTSALLCFKWARHGVAAGLERYIFGLLMATHCVTGMMYARKGVPGPPLVYWSASLLMGIGRLRLRGGM
;
A
#
# COMPACT_ATOMS: atom_id res chain seq x y z
N MET A 1 19.06 7.29 9.98
CA MET A 1 17.81 6.52 10.06
C MET A 1 18.11 5.04 9.81
N SER A 2 17.78 4.14 10.74
CA SER A 2 18.07 2.70 10.57
C SER A 2 17.09 2.03 9.61
N SER A 3 17.42 0.83 9.11
CA SER A 3 16.47 0.00 8.32
C SER A 3 15.19 -0.27 9.10
N SER A 4 15.31 -0.49 10.42
CA SER A 4 14.17 -0.69 11.31
C SER A 4 13.24 0.53 11.32
N THR A 5 13.80 1.75 11.47
CA THR A 5 13.01 2.98 11.42
C THR A 5 12.32 3.15 10.06
N LEU A 6 13.02 2.90 8.95
CA LEU A 6 12.45 2.99 7.60
C LEU A 6 11.23 2.07 7.42
N PHE A 7 11.34 0.82 7.86
CA PHE A 7 10.23 -0.13 7.81
C PHE A 7 9.10 0.23 8.78
N ASN A 8 9.40 0.68 10.00
CA ASN A 8 8.36 1.13 10.94
C ASN A 8 7.59 2.34 10.41
N THR A 9 8.29 3.31 9.79
CA THR A 9 7.63 4.47 9.16
C THR A 9 6.75 4.04 8.00
N ALA A 10 7.23 3.14 7.12
CA ALA A 10 6.42 2.60 6.04
C ALA A 10 5.18 1.85 6.59
N GLY A 11 5.35 1.05 7.64
CA GLY A 11 4.26 0.33 8.30
C GLY A 11 3.23 1.27 8.92
N ALA A 12 3.67 2.34 9.58
CA ALA A 12 2.78 3.36 10.13
C ALA A 12 1.99 4.08 9.03
N ILE A 13 2.62 4.38 7.89
CA ILE A 13 1.91 4.93 6.73
C ILE A 13 0.80 3.96 6.30
N PHE A 14 1.12 2.69 6.03
CA PHE A 14 0.12 1.68 5.64
C PHE A 14 -1.00 1.50 6.67
N LEU A 15 -0.69 1.61 7.96
CA LEU A 15 -1.68 1.51 9.02
C LEU A 15 -2.70 2.67 8.99
N LEU A 16 -2.27 3.85 8.55
CA LEU A 16 -3.11 5.06 8.47
C LEU A 16 -3.86 5.18 7.15
N ILE A 17 -3.40 4.55 6.06
CA ILE A 17 -4.06 4.60 4.74
C ILE A 17 -5.55 4.25 4.80
N PRO A 18 -6.00 3.19 5.52
CA PRO A 18 -7.41 2.85 5.60
C PRO A 18 -8.32 4.02 5.98
N ILE A 19 -7.86 4.95 6.82
CA ILE A 19 -8.64 6.13 7.22
C ILE A 19 -8.94 7.00 6.00
N GLY A 20 -7.91 7.40 5.25
CA GLY A 20 -8.07 8.19 4.03
C GLY A 20 -8.77 7.41 2.91
N HIS A 21 -8.57 6.09 2.84
CA HIS A 21 -9.23 5.23 1.86
C HIS A 21 -10.73 5.07 2.14
N ILE A 22 -11.14 5.02 3.40
CA ILE A 22 -12.55 5.06 3.80
C ILE A 22 -13.15 6.43 3.47
N GLN A 23 -12.44 7.53 3.72
CA GLN A 23 -12.92 8.85 3.36
C GLN A 23 -13.12 8.97 1.82
N MET A 24 -12.14 8.54 1.03
CA MET A 24 -12.22 8.54 -0.43
C MET A 24 -13.34 7.64 -0.98
N TYR A 25 -13.76 6.60 -0.24
CA TYR A 25 -14.94 5.83 -0.59
C TYR A 25 -16.19 6.72 -0.66
N PHE A 26 -16.41 7.52 0.38
CA PHE A 26 -17.59 8.38 0.48
C PHE A 26 -17.51 9.56 -0.48
N ASP A 27 -16.33 10.14 -0.64
CA ASP A 27 -16.13 11.35 -1.44
C ASP A 27 -16.11 11.07 -2.94
N VAL A 28 -15.59 9.90 -3.37
CA VAL A 28 -15.31 9.62 -4.79
C VAL A 28 -15.99 8.34 -5.27
N LEU A 29 -15.75 7.20 -4.61
CA LEU A 29 -16.20 5.92 -5.15
C LEU A 29 -17.73 5.78 -5.12
N SER A 30 -18.34 5.96 -3.95
CA SER A 30 -19.77 5.75 -3.75
C SER A 30 -20.61 6.63 -4.68
N PRO A 31 -20.36 7.96 -4.81
CA PRO A 31 -21.04 8.80 -5.79
C PRO A 31 -20.83 8.33 -7.24
N GLY A 32 -19.60 7.95 -7.61
CA GLY A 32 -19.30 7.45 -8.96
C GLY A 32 -20.07 6.18 -9.31
N LEU A 33 -20.23 5.27 -8.34
CA LEU A 33 -20.94 4.01 -8.52
C LEU A 33 -22.47 4.14 -8.57
N GLN A 34 -23.06 5.27 -8.13
CA GLN A 34 -24.51 5.47 -8.20
C GLN A 34 -25.03 5.39 -9.64
N THR A 35 -24.22 5.85 -10.61
CA THR A 35 -24.53 5.77 -12.05
C THR A 35 -24.64 4.33 -12.55
N LEU A 36 -24.07 3.36 -11.83
CA LEU A 36 -24.06 1.95 -12.16
C LEU A 36 -25.11 1.14 -11.38
N SER A 37 -25.94 1.79 -10.55
CA SER A 37 -27.05 1.21 -9.78
C SER A 37 -26.65 -0.12 -9.08
N ASP A 38 -27.54 -1.10 -9.05
CA ASP A 38 -27.34 -2.43 -8.45
C ASP A 38 -26.60 -3.41 -9.38
N SER A 39 -25.81 -2.89 -10.33
CA SER A 39 -25.04 -3.78 -11.20
C SER A 39 -24.05 -4.62 -10.38
N PRO A 40 -23.77 -5.87 -10.81
CA PRO A 40 -22.72 -6.69 -10.21
C PRO A 40 -21.36 -6.00 -10.16
N ALA A 41 -21.07 -5.12 -11.14
CA ALA A 41 -19.85 -4.32 -11.16
C ALA A 41 -19.77 -3.34 -10.00
N ALA A 42 -20.86 -2.60 -9.71
CA ALA A 42 -20.91 -1.68 -8.58
C ALA A 42 -20.74 -2.41 -7.24
N TYR A 43 -21.36 -3.58 -7.09
CA TYR A 43 -21.18 -4.41 -5.89
C TYR A 43 -19.73 -4.90 -5.75
N ALA A 44 -19.15 -5.48 -6.80
CA ALA A 44 -17.77 -5.96 -6.80
C ALA A 44 -16.76 -4.85 -6.49
N SER A 45 -16.96 -3.64 -7.02
CA SER A 45 -16.12 -2.49 -6.69
C SER A 45 -16.13 -2.13 -5.21
N LYS A 46 -17.30 -2.17 -4.55
CA LYS A 46 -17.42 -1.91 -3.10
C LYS A 46 -16.70 -2.97 -2.27
N VAL A 47 -16.86 -4.25 -2.64
CA VAL A 47 -16.16 -5.37 -1.97
C VAL A 47 -14.64 -5.24 -2.13
N SER A 48 -14.16 -5.01 -3.35
CA SER A 48 -12.74 -4.82 -3.64
C SER A 48 -12.15 -3.62 -2.90
N TRP A 49 -12.93 -2.54 -2.73
CA TRP A 49 -12.52 -1.39 -1.93
C TRP A 49 -12.27 -1.78 -0.47
N ASN A 50 -13.15 -2.60 0.12
CA ASN A 50 -12.96 -3.03 1.49
C ASN A 50 -11.82 -4.05 1.63
N GLN A 51 -11.61 -4.90 0.63
CA GLN A 51 -10.44 -5.80 0.57
C GLN A 51 -9.12 -5.02 0.53
N ALA A 52 -9.07 -3.87 -0.15
CA ALA A 52 -7.88 -3.02 -0.15
C ALA A 52 -7.51 -2.51 1.26
N ASN A 53 -8.49 -2.29 2.15
CA ASN A 53 -8.20 -1.97 3.55
C ASN A 53 -7.45 -3.11 4.25
N GLY A 54 -7.88 -4.35 4.04
CA GLY A 54 -7.18 -5.55 4.55
C GLY A 54 -5.76 -5.67 3.98
N TYR A 55 -5.58 -5.32 2.70
CA TYR A 55 -4.26 -5.25 2.07
C TYR A 55 -3.33 -4.23 2.75
N PHE A 56 -3.82 -3.02 3.06
CA PHE A 56 -3.02 -2.01 3.76
C PHE A 56 -2.60 -2.48 5.16
N LEU A 57 -3.54 -3.02 5.93
CA LEU A 57 -3.25 -3.55 7.27
C LEU A 57 -2.23 -4.70 7.22
N THR A 58 -2.36 -5.61 6.24
CA THR A 58 -1.40 -6.70 6.04
C THR A 58 -0.02 -6.16 5.68
N SER A 59 0.04 -5.16 4.81
CA SER A 59 1.29 -4.49 4.42
C SER A 59 1.97 -3.79 5.61
N ALA A 60 1.19 -3.19 6.51
CA ALA A 60 1.68 -2.60 7.75
C ALA A 60 2.32 -3.66 8.66
N LEU A 61 1.64 -4.79 8.87
CA LEU A 61 2.15 -5.90 9.70
C LEU A 61 3.45 -6.48 9.13
N LEU A 62 3.54 -6.64 7.82
CA LEU A 62 4.77 -7.09 7.15
C LEU A 62 5.91 -6.09 7.35
N CYS A 63 5.63 -4.79 7.23
CA CYS A 63 6.63 -3.76 7.49
C CYS A 63 7.12 -3.80 8.95
N PHE A 64 6.23 -3.92 9.94
CA PHE A 64 6.63 -4.05 11.35
C PHE A 64 7.42 -5.34 11.62
N LYS A 65 7.09 -6.45 10.95
CA LYS A 65 7.89 -7.69 10.99
C LYS A 65 9.28 -7.46 10.42
N TRP A 66 9.39 -6.87 9.23
CA TRP A 66 10.67 -6.61 8.57
C TRP A 66 11.52 -5.56 9.30
N ALA A 67 10.90 -4.66 10.06
CA ALA A 67 11.62 -3.73 10.92
C ALA A 67 12.43 -4.44 12.02
N ARG A 68 11.99 -5.63 12.46
CA ARG A 68 12.63 -6.42 13.52
C ARG A 68 13.60 -7.46 12.97
N HIS A 69 13.23 -8.11 11.86
CA HIS A 69 13.94 -9.30 11.37
C HIS A 69 14.57 -9.11 9.98
N GLY A 70 14.36 -7.96 9.35
CA GLY A 70 14.69 -7.74 7.95
C GLY A 70 13.81 -8.56 7.00
N VAL A 71 14.07 -8.42 5.70
CA VAL A 71 13.38 -9.18 4.65
C VAL A 71 14.17 -10.47 4.38
N ALA A 72 13.67 -11.59 4.88
CA ALA A 72 14.31 -12.89 4.71
C ALA A 72 14.43 -13.31 3.24
N ALA A 73 15.33 -14.25 2.95
CA ALA A 73 15.38 -14.92 1.65
C ALA A 73 14.15 -15.82 1.42
N GLY A 74 13.92 -16.23 0.17
CA GLY A 74 12.77 -17.06 -0.20
C GLY A 74 11.47 -16.25 -0.34
N LEU A 75 10.37 -16.80 0.19
CA LEU A 75 9.01 -16.27 0.00
C LEU A 75 8.88 -14.78 0.37
N GLU A 76 9.45 -14.37 1.51
CA GLU A 76 9.42 -12.98 1.99
C GLU A 76 9.98 -11.98 0.97
N ARG A 77 11.02 -12.37 0.23
CA ARG A 77 11.62 -11.55 -0.81
C ARG A 77 10.69 -11.37 -2.02
N TYR A 78 9.96 -12.42 -2.38
CA TYR A 78 8.97 -12.37 -3.45
C TYR A 78 7.76 -11.54 -3.03
N ILE A 79 7.26 -11.70 -1.79
CA ILE A 79 6.20 -10.87 -1.22
C ILE A 79 6.61 -9.40 -1.24
N PHE A 80 7.81 -9.08 -0.76
CA PHE A 80 8.34 -7.71 -0.80
C PHE A 80 8.38 -7.16 -2.24
N GLY A 81 8.89 -7.95 -3.19
CA GLY A 81 8.98 -7.53 -4.60
C GLY A 81 7.60 -7.30 -5.22
N LEU A 82 6.64 -8.17 -4.92
CA LEU A 82 5.27 -8.05 -5.40
C LEU A 82 4.59 -6.82 -4.82
N LEU A 83 4.70 -6.56 -3.51
CA LEU A 83 4.16 -5.35 -2.88
C LEU A 83 4.72 -4.08 -3.52
N MET A 84 6.05 -4.03 -3.72
CA MET A 84 6.69 -2.90 -4.40
C MET A 84 6.13 -2.69 -5.81
N ALA A 85 5.98 -3.75 -6.60
CA ALA A 85 5.41 -3.68 -7.94
C ALA A 85 3.95 -3.22 -7.92
N THR A 86 3.13 -3.78 -7.04
CA THR A 86 1.72 -3.40 -6.86
C THR A 86 1.60 -1.91 -6.49
N HIS A 87 2.40 -1.41 -5.55
CA HIS A 87 2.38 0.01 -5.19
C HIS A 87 2.79 0.92 -6.36
N CYS A 88 3.84 0.56 -7.09
CA CYS A 88 4.28 1.31 -8.26
C CYS A 88 3.18 1.37 -9.33
N VAL A 89 2.59 0.22 -9.68
CA VAL A 89 1.52 0.13 -10.68
C VAL A 89 0.28 0.89 -10.24
N THR A 90 -0.21 0.67 -9.02
CA THR A 90 -1.39 1.37 -8.49
C THR A 90 -1.16 2.88 -8.42
N GLY A 91 0.00 3.33 -7.94
CA GLY A 91 0.37 4.74 -7.94
C GLY A 91 0.40 5.34 -9.34
N MET A 92 0.95 4.63 -10.34
CA MET A 92 0.91 5.07 -11.74
C MET A 92 -0.52 5.18 -12.28
N MET A 93 -1.42 4.25 -11.95
CA MET A 93 -2.81 4.29 -12.41
C MET A 93 -3.56 5.49 -11.85
N TYR A 94 -3.39 5.80 -10.57
CA TYR A 94 -3.98 7.00 -9.97
C TYR A 94 -3.37 8.29 -10.54
N ALA A 95 -2.05 8.34 -10.72
CA ALA A 95 -1.37 9.50 -11.30
C ALA A 95 -1.86 9.80 -12.73
N ARG A 96 -2.03 8.76 -13.56
CA ARG A 96 -2.59 8.89 -14.91
C ARG A 96 -4.02 9.41 -14.94
N LYS A 97 -4.78 9.21 -13.86
CA LYS A 97 -6.14 9.72 -13.70
C LYS A 97 -6.19 11.09 -13.01
N GLY A 98 -5.04 11.70 -12.72
CA GLY A 98 -4.98 13.01 -12.06
C GLY A 98 -5.43 12.99 -10.60
N VAL A 99 -5.31 11.84 -9.92
CA VAL A 99 -5.64 11.70 -8.50
C VAL A 99 -4.32 11.60 -7.71
N PRO A 100 -3.74 12.71 -7.24
CA PRO A 100 -2.34 12.76 -6.77
C PRO A 100 -2.11 12.20 -5.36
N GLY A 101 -3.16 12.10 -4.52
CA GLY A 101 -3.04 11.63 -3.14
C GLY A 101 -2.51 10.19 -3.02
N PRO A 102 -3.18 9.19 -3.61
CA PRO A 102 -2.74 7.80 -3.53
C PRO A 102 -1.33 7.53 -4.08
N PRO A 103 -0.91 8.06 -5.24
CA PRO A 103 0.46 7.89 -5.76
C PRO A 103 1.53 8.32 -4.77
N LEU A 104 1.37 9.50 -4.15
CA LEU A 104 2.32 10.02 -3.17
C LEU A 104 2.51 9.06 -2.01
N VAL A 105 1.41 8.51 -1.49
CA VAL A 105 1.45 7.59 -0.35
C VAL A 105 2.10 6.26 -0.73
N TYR A 106 1.68 5.65 -1.85
CA TYR A 106 2.21 4.37 -2.31
C TYR A 106 3.71 4.45 -2.61
N TRP A 107 4.15 5.49 -3.31
CA TRP A 107 5.55 5.65 -3.68
C TRP A 107 6.41 6.03 -2.49
N SER A 108 5.92 6.86 -1.56
CA SER A 108 6.66 7.20 -0.34
C SER A 108 6.89 5.95 0.53
N ALA A 109 5.85 5.16 0.79
CA ALA A 109 5.98 3.94 1.57
C ALA A 109 6.92 2.91 0.88
N SER A 110 6.79 2.76 -0.43
CA SER A 110 7.64 1.86 -1.22
C SER A 110 9.10 2.32 -1.26
N LEU A 111 9.35 3.63 -1.36
CA LEU A 111 10.70 4.18 -1.30
C LEU A 111 11.34 3.89 0.07
N LEU A 112 10.61 4.10 1.16
CA LEU A 112 11.09 3.79 2.51
C LEU A 112 11.42 2.29 2.65
N MET A 113 10.53 1.40 2.18
CA MET A 113 10.76 -0.04 2.15
C MET A 113 12.00 -0.42 1.33
N GLY A 114 12.15 0.16 0.14
CA GLY A 114 13.26 -0.07 -0.78
C GLY A 114 14.60 0.32 -0.16
N ILE A 115 14.70 1.53 0.40
CA ILE A 115 15.89 2.02 1.10
C ILE A 115 16.18 1.14 2.33
N GLY A 116 15.14 0.79 3.10
CA GLY A 116 15.27 -0.08 4.27
C GLY A 116 15.90 -1.43 3.93
N ARG A 117 15.47 -2.04 2.81
CA ARG A 117 16.03 -3.30 2.31
C ARG A 117 17.46 -3.15 1.79
N LEU A 118 17.78 -2.07 1.06
CA LEU A 118 19.14 -1.83 0.55
C LEU A 118 20.15 -1.68 1.69
N ARG A 119 19.78 -1.00 2.77
CA ARG A 119 20.64 -0.82 3.95
C ARG A 119 20.90 -2.11 4.73
N LEU A 120 20.01 -3.09 4.65
CA LEU A 120 20.27 -4.43 5.20
C LEU A 120 21.33 -5.20 4.42
N ARG A 121 21.59 -4.86 3.14
CA ARG A 121 22.60 -5.53 2.30
C ARG A 121 23.99 -4.93 2.41
N GLY A 122 24.11 -3.65 2.76
CA GLY A 122 25.39 -2.92 2.86
C GLY A 122 26.00 -2.90 4.26
N GLY A 123 25.41 -3.60 5.23
CA GLY A 123 25.91 -3.73 6.60
C GLY A 123 26.64 -5.04 6.89
N MET A 124 27.13 -5.72 5.85
CA MET A 124 28.07 -6.85 5.96
C MET A 124 29.47 -6.37 5.58
#